data_AF-A0A1G6U1U2-F1
#
_entry.id   AF-A0A1G6U1U2-F1
#
_cell.length_a   1.000
_cell.length_b   1.000
_cell.length_c   1.000
_cell.angle_alpha   90.00
_cell.angle_beta   90.00
_cell.angle_gamma   90.00
#
_symmetry.space_group_name_H-M   'P 1'
#
loop_
_entity.id
_entity.type
_entity.pdbx_description
1 polymer ?
#
loop_
_entity_poly.entity_id
_entity_poly.type
_entity_poly.pdbx_seq_one_letter_code
_entity_poly.pdbx_strand_id
1 'polypeptide(L)'
;MLDTCDRMRATRRMGGVPKMVQVRNVPDDLHAALRARAAASGLSLSEYLLRELQVLAARPSKAEVLARAARRGGRMSFDDAVAAIAAERPDGP
;
A
#
# COMPACT_ATOMS: atom_id res chain seq x y z
N MET A 1 -17.44 29.65 -8.58
CA MET A 1 -16.38 29.16 -7.67
C MET A 1 -16.21 27.65 -7.82
N LEU A 2 -15.91 27.21 -9.06
CA LEU A 2 -15.70 25.81 -9.45
C LEU A 2 -14.64 25.88 -10.56
N ASP A 3 -13.36 25.95 -10.21
CA ASP A 3 -12.31 26.06 -11.23
C ASP A 3 -10.99 25.41 -10.78
N THR A 4 -11.01 24.07 -10.75
CA THR A 4 -9.78 23.27 -10.60
C THR A 4 -9.85 21.97 -11.40
N CYS A 5 -10.84 21.80 -12.29
CA CYS A 5 -10.95 20.61 -13.14
C CYS A 5 -10.16 20.70 -14.45
N ASP A 6 -9.47 21.81 -14.73
CA ASP A 6 -8.81 22.06 -16.03
C ASP A 6 -7.27 21.94 -16.00
N ARG A 7 -6.72 20.95 -15.29
CA ARG A 7 -5.25 20.76 -15.30
C ARG A 7 -4.85 19.29 -15.32
N MET A 8 -5.02 18.65 -16.50
CA MET A 8 -4.12 17.59 -17.01
C MET A 8 -4.59 17.07 -18.38
N ARG A 9 -4.47 17.92 -19.41
CA ARG A 9 -4.39 17.49 -20.82
C ARG A 9 -2.94 17.43 -21.24
N ALA A 10 -2.21 16.37 -20.86
CA ALA A 10 -0.95 15.99 -21.48
C ALA A 10 -0.51 14.59 -21.03
N THR A 11 -1.11 13.53 -21.59
CA THR A 11 -0.50 12.19 -21.51
C THR A 11 -0.44 11.58 -22.90
N ARG A 12 0.78 11.55 -23.42
CA ARG A 12 1.32 10.63 -24.42
C ARG A 12 0.61 9.27 -24.33
N ARG A 13 -0.01 8.80 -25.44
CA ARG A 13 -0.62 7.46 -25.52
C ARG A 13 0.46 6.39 -25.33
N MET A 14 0.65 5.90 -24.11
CA MET A 14 1.17 4.55 -23.87
C MET A 14 0.01 3.58 -24.15
N GLY A 15 0.21 2.60 -25.04
CA GLY A 15 -0.81 1.71 -25.59
C GLY A 15 -1.38 0.67 -24.62
N GLY A 16 -1.74 1.06 -23.39
CA GLY A 16 -2.51 0.25 -22.46
C GLY A 16 -4.00 0.58 -22.55
N VAL A 17 -4.87 -0.44 -22.54
CA VAL A 17 -6.31 -0.23 -22.44
C VAL A 17 -6.61 0.36 -21.06
N PRO A 18 -7.22 1.56 -20.97
CA PRO A 18 -7.56 2.15 -19.67
C PRO A 18 -8.47 1.20 -18.89
N LYS A 19 -8.15 0.96 -17.62
CA LYS A 19 -8.92 0.10 -16.73
C LYS A 19 -9.69 0.99 -15.75
N MET A 20 -11.00 0.86 -15.74
CA MET A 20 -11.90 1.59 -14.85
C MET A 20 -12.48 0.63 -13.81
N VAL A 21 -12.41 1.02 -12.54
CA VAL A 21 -13.03 0.29 -11.43
C VAL A 21 -14.09 1.20 -10.82
N GLN A 22 -15.33 0.73 -10.77
CA GLN A 22 -16.44 1.43 -10.13
C GLN A 22 -16.83 0.69 -8.84
N VAL A 23 -16.86 1.41 -7.73
CA VAL A 23 -17.31 0.87 -6.44
C VAL A 23 -18.77 1.28 -6.24
N ARG A 24 -19.67 0.30 -6.08
CA ARG A 24 -21.11 0.52 -5.86
C ARG A 24 -21.44 0.35 -4.38
N ASN A 25 -22.55 0.95 -3.94
CA ASN A 25 -23.06 0.86 -2.56
C ASN A 25 -22.08 1.40 -1.50
N VAL A 26 -21.43 2.53 -1.78
CA VAL A 26 -20.60 3.23 -0.79
C VAL A 26 -21.55 4.01 0.14
N PRO A 27 -21.56 3.75 1.45
CA PRO A 27 -22.34 4.56 2.39
C PRO A 27 -21.90 6.03 2.33
N ASP A 28 -22.85 6.95 2.43
CA ASP A 28 -22.59 8.40 2.27
C ASP A 28 -21.52 8.90 3.25
N ASP A 29 -21.55 8.41 4.50
CA ASP A 29 -20.57 8.75 5.54
C ASP A 29 -19.15 8.33 5.14
N LEU A 30 -19.01 7.14 4.54
CA LEU A 30 -17.72 6.63 4.06
C LEU A 30 -17.21 7.46 2.89
N HIS A 31 -18.10 7.80 1.95
CA HIS A 31 -17.75 8.65 0.82
C HIS A 31 -17.30 10.05 1.30
N ALA A 32 -18.01 10.66 2.25
CA ALA A 32 -17.65 11.94 2.83
C ALA A 32 -16.28 11.92 3.53
N ALA A 33 -16.03 10.88 4.35
CA ALA A 33 -14.75 10.70 5.02
C ALA A 33 -13.58 10.53 4.04
N LEU A 34 -13.77 9.73 2.97
CA LEU A 34 -12.75 9.53 1.93
C LEU A 34 -12.48 10.83 1.15
N ARG A 35 -13.53 11.59 0.82
CA ARG A 35 -13.41 12.88 0.14
C ARG A 35 -12.65 13.90 1.00
N ALA A 36 -12.92 13.96 2.30
CA ALA A 36 -12.20 14.83 3.22
C ALA A 36 -10.70 14.48 3.29
N ARG A 37 -10.37 13.19 3.36
CA ARG A 37 -8.97 12.71 3.36
C ARG A 37 -8.24 12.99 2.04
N ALA A 38 -8.94 12.83 0.92
CA ALA A 38 -8.42 13.17 -0.40
C ALA A 38 -8.09 14.68 -0.49
N ALA A 39 -9.03 15.53 -0.07
CA ALA A 39 -8.84 16.98 -0.03
C ALA A 39 -7.67 17.39 0.89
N ALA A 40 -7.55 16.78 2.08
CA ALA A 40 -6.44 17.01 2.99
C ALA A 40 -5.08 16.60 2.40
N SER A 41 -5.06 15.64 1.47
CA SER A 41 -3.86 15.21 0.75
C SER A 41 -3.60 15.99 -0.53
N GLY A 42 -4.48 16.94 -0.91
CA GLY A 42 -4.41 17.66 -2.19
C GLY A 42 -4.66 16.77 -3.42
N LEU A 43 -5.30 15.62 -3.24
CA LEU A 43 -5.57 14.65 -4.30
C LEU A 43 -7.04 14.65 -4.68
N SER A 44 -7.35 14.32 -5.94
CA SER A 44 -8.72 13.94 -6.29
C SER A 44 -9.11 12.64 -5.57
N LEU A 45 -10.41 12.39 -5.39
CA LEU A 45 -10.89 11.16 -4.74
C LEU A 45 -10.42 9.90 -5.47
N SER A 46 -10.41 9.92 -6.82
CA SER A 46 -9.96 8.80 -7.63
C SER A 46 -8.46 8.52 -7.46
N GLU A 47 -7.63 9.56 -7.41
CA GLU A 47 -6.18 9.41 -7.17
C GLU A 47 -5.88 8.93 -5.76
N TYR A 48 -6.61 9.48 -4.77
CA TYR A 48 -6.51 9.03 -3.38
C TYR A 48 -6.86 7.54 -3.27
N LEU A 49 -7.98 7.11 -3.84
CA LEU A 49 -8.37 5.71 -3.85
C LEU A 49 -7.38 4.82 -4.59
N LEU A 50 -6.85 5.26 -5.73
CA LEU A 50 -5.83 4.52 -6.46
C LEU A 50 -4.57 4.30 -5.60
N ARG A 51 -4.13 5.33 -4.88
CA ARG A 51 -2.99 5.23 -3.96
C ARG A 51 -3.25 4.20 -2.86
N GLU A 52 -4.41 4.26 -2.22
CA GLU A 52 -4.79 3.30 -1.17
C GLU A 52 -4.87 1.87 -1.74
N LEU A 53 -5.43 1.68 -2.94
CA LEU A 53 -5.46 0.39 -3.63
C LEU A 53 -4.07 -0.13 -3.98
N GLN A 54 -3.13 0.75 -4.37
CA GLN A 54 -1.74 0.37 -4.61
C GLN A 54 -1.05 -0.06 -3.33
N VAL A 55 -1.28 0.63 -2.20
CA VAL A 55 -0.77 0.21 -0.89
C VAL A 55 -1.33 -1.16 -0.49
N LEU A 56 -2.62 -1.38 -0.72
CA LEU A 56 -3.26 -2.69 -0.49
C LEU A 56 -2.67 -3.80 -1.37
N ALA A 57 -2.41 -3.51 -2.65
CA ALA A 57 -1.81 -4.45 -3.60
C ALA A 57 -0.30 -4.67 -3.38
N ALA A 58 0.41 -3.67 -2.86
CA ALA A 58 1.85 -3.73 -2.60
C ALA A 58 2.21 -4.59 -1.39
N ARG A 59 1.26 -4.86 -0.50
CA ARG A 59 1.44 -5.88 0.54
C ARG A 59 1.28 -7.26 -0.11
N PRO A 60 2.35 -8.05 -0.30
CA PRO A 60 2.18 -9.48 -0.52
C PRO A 60 1.30 -10.00 0.62
N SER A 61 0.27 -10.76 0.28
CA SER A 61 -0.59 -11.37 1.29
C SER A 61 0.29 -12.08 2.32
N LYS A 62 -0.10 -12.09 3.60
CA LYS A 62 0.67 -12.82 4.64
C LYS A 62 0.97 -14.26 4.20
N ALA A 63 0.08 -14.85 3.42
CA ALA A 63 0.25 -16.14 2.77
C ALA A 63 1.40 -16.18 1.74
N GLU A 64 1.55 -15.16 0.89
CA GLU A 64 2.68 -15.06 -0.06
C GLU A 64 4.01 -14.78 0.64
N VAL A 65 4.01 -13.96 1.70
CA VAL A 65 5.21 -13.73 2.52
C VAL A 65 5.64 -15.02 3.22
N LEU A 66 4.69 -15.74 3.81
CA LEU A 66 4.96 -17.01 4.49
C LEU A 66 5.35 -18.11 3.48
N ALA A 67 4.73 -18.17 2.30
CA ALA A 67 5.13 -19.07 1.22
C ALA A 67 6.54 -18.74 0.71
N ARG A 68 6.91 -17.45 0.62
CA ARG A 68 8.26 -17.02 0.25
C ARG A 68 9.30 -17.35 1.34
N ALA A 69 8.94 -17.22 2.61
CA ALA A 69 9.78 -17.64 3.74
C ALA A 69 9.97 -19.16 3.77
N ALA A 70 8.90 -19.93 3.55
CA ALA A 70 8.94 -21.39 3.44
C ALA A 70 9.83 -21.86 2.27
N ARG A 71 9.78 -21.17 1.12
CA ARG A 71 10.65 -21.46 -0.05
C ARG A 71 12.12 -21.11 0.17
N ARG A 72 12.44 -20.15 1.06
CA ARG A 72 13.83 -19.74 1.34
C ARG A 72 14.51 -20.58 2.41
N GLY A 73 13.82 -21.53 3.03
CA GLY A 73 14.44 -22.59 3.83
C GLY A 73 15.44 -22.08 4.87
N GLY A 74 15.14 -21.00 5.58
CA GLY A 74 15.92 -20.59 6.74
C GLY A 74 15.52 -21.47 7.93
N ARG A 75 16.18 -22.62 8.11
CA ARG A 75 16.11 -23.37 9.37
C ARG A 75 17.07 -22.72 10.34
N MET A 76 16.57 -21.78 11.10
CA MET A 76 17.28 -21.23 12.25
C MET A 76 16.43 -21.58 13.46
N SER A 77 17.04 -22.24 14.44
CA SER A 77 16.39 -22.48 15.72
C SER A 77 16.15 -21.14 16.41
N PHE A 78 15.13 -21.09 17.25
CA PHE A 78 14.99 -19.96 18.17
C PHE A 78 16.22 -19.82 19.07
N ASP A 79 16.89 -20.92 19.41
CA ASP A 79 18.14 -20.91 20.16
C ASP A 79 19.27 -20.21 19.39
N ASP A 80 19.36 -20.42 18.07
CA ASP A 80 20.34 -19.75 17.20
C ASP A 80 20.08 -18.24 17.13
N ALA A 81 18.81 -17.84 17.20
CA ALA A 81 18.39 -16.43 17.25
C ALA A 81 18.85 -15.73 18.53
N VAL A 82 18.60 -16.40 19.65
CA VAL A 82 18.94 -15.88 20.98
C VAL A 82 20.46 -15.81 21.14
N ALA A 83 21.20 -16.83 20.68
CA ALA A 83 22.65 -16.86 20.71
C ALA A 83 23.26 -15.74 19.84
N ALA A 84 22.71 -15.45 18.66
CA ALA A 84 23.18 -14.37 17.79
C ALA A 84 23.01 -12.98 18.44
N ILE A 85 21.88 -12.75 19.10
CA ILE A 85 21.61 -11.47 19.82
C ILE A 85 22.52 -11.35 21.04
N ALA A 86 22.74 -12.44 21.77
CA ALA A 86 23.65 -12.46 22.92
C ALA A 86 25.10 -12.20 22.52
N ALA A 87 25.55 -12.71 21.38
CA ALA A 87 26.90 -12.48 20.87
C ALA A 87 27.16 -11.02 20.45
N GLU A 88 26.12 -10.28 20.03
CA GLU A 88 26.23 -8.88 19.61
C GLU A 88 26.22 -7.89 20.78
N ARG A 89 25.71 -8.32 21.94
CA ARG A 89 25.85 -7.59 23.21
C ARG A 89 26.90 -8.32 24.06
N PRO A 90 28.21 -8.04 23.89
CA PRO A 90 29.18 -8.53 24.85
C PRO A 90 28.82 -7.92 26.20
N ASP A 91 28.66 -8.80 27.18
CA ASP A 91 28.32 -8.45 28.54
C ASP A 91 29.19 -7.29 29.02
N GLY A 92 28.54 -6.25 29.54
CA GLY A 92 29.24 -5.19 30.23
C GLY A 92 28.29 -4.29 30.98
N PRO A 93 28.62 -3.89 32.22
CA PRO A 93 29.37 -4.59 33.27
C PRO A 93 28.47 -5.41 34.21
#